data_AF-A0A3N9NIB2-F1
#
_entry.id   AF-A0A3N9NIB2-F1
#
_cell.length_a   1.000
_cell.length_b   1.000
_cell.length_c   1.000
_cell.angle_alpha   90.00
_cell.angle_beta   90.00
_cell.angle_gamma   90.00
#
_symmetry.space_group_name_H-M   'P 1'
#
loop_
_entity.id
_entity.type
_entity.pdbx_description
1 polymer ?
#
loop_
_entity_poly.entity_id
_entity_poly.type
_entity_poly.pdbx_seq_one_letter_code
_entity_poly.pdbx_strand_id
1 'polypeptide(L)'
;MTRRGHFAFLALFLLRTFVLADGEKLTDNTPIDERDLKDYPMVIWTGMEAPVFTYEQLAAYCAPILWFSPDEPILAGTSGKEIMVPTSFPFEDSASTPIVYYRYRRFLTRGGTEGDVIIPNDDLNKTKINFGQVDAIDLDFFFYYPFEEGFGSHPHDCESTQMKVVMLRYPESKKYKYVLAIVRVIGKAHMNLWYDNTLEPDKRTLFPIHIMVEEGKHASCPDKNADGYYTPGYDVNKRVNDAWGVRDVMASGVMYTGNYEAWMAKRRWPEHRVFPPLPQDSPHYKKYVKNGVYAPDHNIYQLRPFPGIEQAEPSLQKVMKIYGVLDWPQFDVKTDYDELVEWFEIENFVNSYSISLRAQEQVGLSLVLPLFVLRHFEEPLSGGFILNRLYAKSFVFDDIGYNLLYTPSASRWLDSYFAAGAEWIREVAEDGSSKRRRQFVTEAGVKFRFNIRFSKLRFLTALGTDFYGVRFGVQNVGAWDIRNMGYVVEVGAGVW
;
A
#
# COMPACT_ATOMS: atom_id res chain seq x y z
N MET A 1 -7.05 -14.49 40.83
CA MET A 1 -6.92 -13.03 40.61
C MET A 1 -5.45 -12.67 40.61
N THR A 2 -5.03 -11.59 39.94
CA THR A 2 -3.63 -11.13 39.72
C THR A 2 -2.78 -11.94 38.72
N ARG A 3 -2.97 -11.66 37.41
CA ARG A 3 -1.95 -11.78 36.35
C ARG A 3 -2.30 -11.07 35.02
N ARG A 4 -3.14 -10.01 35.06
CA ARG A 4 -3.49 -9.19 33.88
C ARG A 4 -2.82 -7.80 33.81
N GLY A 5 -2.03 -7.42 34.82
CA GLY A 5 -1.49 -6.07 34.94
C GLY A 5 -0.12 -5.80 34.28
N HIS A 6 0.57 -6.81 33.75
CA HIS A 6 1.95 -6.63 33.23
C HIS A 6 2.04 -6.57 31.69
N PHE A 7 1.00 -6.98 30.95
CA PHE A 7 1.00 -6.85 29.49
C PHE A 7 0.56 -5.46 29.01
N ALA A 8 -0.30 -4.76 29.76
CA ALA A 8 -0.71 -3.40 29.44
C ALA A 8 0.45 -2.38 29.55
N PHE A 9 1.45 -2.64 30.41
CA PHE A 9 2.60 -1.74 30.59
C PHE A 9 3.66 -1.90 29.48
N LEU A 10 3.76 -3.08 28.86
CA LEU A 10 4.64 -3.32 27.71
C LEU A 10 4.03 -2.78 26.40
N ALA A 11 2.69 -2.79 26.28
CA ALA A 11 1.95 -2.24 25.16
C ALA A 11 1.90 -0.69 25.16
N LEU A 12 1.80 -0.05 26.33
CA LEU A 12 1.97 1.41 26.47
C LEU A 12 3.39 1.87 26.14
N PHE A 13 4.38 1.00 26.33
CA PHE A 13 5.75 1.25 25.88
C PHE A 13 5.86 1.17 24.36
N LEU A 14 5.13 0.26 23.70
CA LEU A 14 5.14 0.11 22.24
C LEU A 14 4.35 1.22 21.51
N LEU A 15 3.30 1.80 22.09
CA LEU A 15 2.63 2.98 21.52
C LEU A 15 3.32 4.32 21.88
N ARG A 16 4.10 4.37 22.98
CA ARG A 16 5.14 5.41 23.17
C ARG A 16 6.30 5.26 22.19
N THR A 17 6.48 4.06 21.64
CA THR A 17 7.51 3.74 20.66
C THR A 17 6.86 3.67 19.28
N PHE A 18 6.46 4.82 18.73
CA PHE A 18 6.45 4.94 17.28
C PHE A 18 7.85 4.52 16.80
N VAL A 19 7.96 3.28 16.32
CA VAL A 19 9.13 2.81 15.60
C VAL A 19 9.04 3.50 14.25
N LEU A 20 9.54 4.74 14.21
CA LEU A 20 10.07 5.28 12.97
C LEU A 20 11.10 4.26 12.46
N ALA A 21 11.05 3.97 11.16
CA ALA A 21 11.72 2.85 10.48
C ALA A 21 13.27 2.82 10.57
N ASP A 22 13.89 3.59 11.46
CA ASP A 22 15.34 3.78 11.54
C ASP A 22 15.95 3.51 12.93
N GLY A 23 15.22 2.88 13.87
CA GLY A 23 15.78 2.47 15.16
C GLY A 23 16.13 3.61 16.13
N GLU A 24 16.07 4.87 15.69
CA GLU A 24 15.91 6.03 16.56
C GLU A 24 14.45 6.12 16.98
N LYS A 25 14.18 5.50 18.11
CA LYS A 25 12.91 5.63 18.81
C LYS A 25 12.59 7.13 18.96
N LEU A 26 11.30 7.47 18.93
CA LEU A 26 10.74 8.64 19.63
C LEU A 26 10.96 8.54 21.17
N THR A 27 12.02 7.87 21.63
CA THR A 27 12.39 7.56 23.01
C THR A 27 13.86 7.89 23.29
N ASP A 28 14.40 8.97 22.73
CA ASP A 28 15.24 9.73 23.65
C ASP A 28 14.34 10.09 24.84
N ASN A 29 14.77 9.83 26.07
CA ASN A 29 13.94 10.02 27.26
C ASN A 29 13.49 11.48 27.46
N THR A 30 13.96 12.39 26.60
CA THR A 30 13.50 13.75 26.40
C THR A 30 11.97 13.84 26.45
N PRO A 31 11.42 14.46 27.52
CA PRO A 31 10.00 14.73 27.67
C PRO A 31 9.41 15.40 26.43
N ILE A 32 8.15 15.12 26.13
CA ILE A 32 7.51 15.69 24.94
C ILE A 32 7.45 17.22 24.95
N ASP A 33 7.40 17.80 26.16
CA ASP A 33 7.44 19.25 26.37
C ASP A 33 8.79 19.89 25.98
N GLU A 34 9.86 19.08 25.93
CA GLU A 34 11.19 19.50 25.50
C GLU A 34 11.39 19.29 23.99
N ARG A 35 10.43 18.67 23.29
CA ARG A 35 10.48 18.43 21.84
C ARG A 35 9.66 19.49 21.10
N ASP A 36 10.15 19.96 19.96
CA ASP A 36 9.25 20.57 18.98
C ASP A 36 8.72 19.50 18.04
N LEU A 37 7.52 19.00 18.32
CA LEU A 37 6.88 18.00 17.46
C LEU A 37 6.64 18.52 16.03
N LYS A 38 6.65 19.85 15.84
CA LYS A 38 6.60 20.47 14.51
C LYS A 38 7.84 20.18 13.65
N ASP A 39 8.94 19.76 14.27
CA ASP A 39 10.16 19.35 13.57
C ASP A 39 10.05 17.94 12.99
N TYR A 40 9.05 17.16 13.42
CA TYR A 40 8.75 15.85 12.82
C TYR A 40 7.97 16.07 11.54
N PRO A 41 8.51 15.70 10.37
CA PRO A 41 7.90 16.08 9.11
C PRO A 41 6.50 15.52 8.92
N MET A 42 6.15 14.40 9.54
CA MET A 42 4.83 13.81 9.39
C MET A 42 3.71 14.53 10.16
N VAL A 43 4.06 15.46 11.06
CA VAL A 43 3.09 16.20 11.88
C VAL A 43 2.46 17.31 11.05
N ILE A 44 1.16 17.17 10.78
CA ILE A 44 0.40 18.12 9.95
C ILE A 44 -0.34 19.17 10.77
N TRP A 45 -0.58 18.91 12.06
CA TRP A 45 -1.26 19.85 12.97
C TRP A 45 -0.97 19.54 14.44
N THR A 46 -0.99 20.57 15.29
CA THR A 46 -0.83 20.48 16.75
C THR A 46 -1.77 21.45 17.48
N GLY A 47 -2.30 21.06 18.64
CA GLY A 47 -3.12 21.97 19.46
C GLY A 47 -3.25 21.56 20.92
N MET A 48 -3.77 22.49 21.74
CA MET A 48 -4.04 22.28 23.17
C MET A 48 -5.42 21.68 23.45
N GLU A 49 -6.35 21.83 22.49
CA GLU A 49 -7.70 21.30 22.57
C GLU A 49 -7.93 20.32 21.42
N ALA A 50 -8.88 19.40 21.58
CA ALA A 50 -9.24 18.48 20.52
C ALA A 50 -9.84 19.28 19.35
N PRO A 51 -9.31 19.16 18.12
CA PRO A 51 -9.80 19.95 17.02
C PRO A 51 -11.14 19.42 16.50
N VAL A 52 -11.92 20.34 15.95
CA VAL A 52 -13.09 20.03 15.12
C VAL A 52 -12.82 20.59 13.74
N PHE A 53 -12.51 19.73 12.77
CA PHE A 53 -12.22 20.12 11.40
C PHE A 53 -13.42 19.86 10.51
N THR A 54 -13.65 20.70 9.51
CA THR A 54 -14.47 20.26 8.38
C THR A 54 -13.73 19.19 7.57
N TYR A 55 -14.48 18.42 6.78
CA TYR A 55 -13.93 17.45 5.85
C TYR A 55 -12.90 18.07 4.90
N GLU A 56 -13.22 19.24 4.33
CA GLU A 56 -12.30 19.95 3.46
C GLU A 56 -11.04 20.42 4.20
N GLN A 57 -11.19 20.94 5.42
CA GLN A 57 -10.05 21.43 6.21
C GLN A 57 -9.04 20.32 6.51
N LEU A 58 -9.50 19.17 7.02
CA LEU A 58 -8.62 18.05 7.29
C LEU A 58 -8.00 17.49 6.00
N ALA A 59 -8.77 17.43 4.91
CA ALA A 59 -8.24 17.03 3.62
C ALA A 59 -7.11 17.96 3.19
N ALA A 60 -7.28 19.29 3.31
CA ALA A 60 -6.27 20.28 2.97
C ALA A 60 -4.95 20.14 3.75
N TYR A 61 -5.02 19.74 5.03
CA TYR A 61 -3.82 19.42 5.82
C TYR A 61 -3.06 18.19 5.31
N CYS A 62 -3.76 17.22 4.74
CA CYS A 62 -3.19 15.95 4.28
C CYS A 62 -2.86 15.93 2.78
N ALA A 63 -3.35 16.91 2.04
CA ALA A 63 -3.40 16.90 0.59
C ALA A 63 -1.99 16.92 -0.04
N PRO A 64 -1.70 16.05 -1.03
CA PRO A 64 -0.37 15.92 -1.60
C PRO A 64 -0.03 17.04 -2.60
N ILE A 65 1.25 17.26 -2.87
CA ILE A 65 1.69 17.96 -4.08
C ILE A 65 1.74 16.93 -5.21
N LEU A 66 1.08 17.20 -6.33
CA LEU A 66 1.15 16.34 -7.51
C LEU A 66 2.33 16.77 -8.37
N TRP A 67 3.11 15.81 -8.86
CA TRP A 67 4.32 16.08 -9.61
C TRP A 67 4.37 15.25 -10.90
N PHE A 68 4.05 15.91 -12.01
CA PHE A 68 3.90 15.28 -13.30
C PHE A 68 5.23 15.07 -14.02
N SER A 69 5.27 14.05 -14.89
CA SER A 69 6.35 13.89 -15.86
C SER A 69 6.44 15.13 -16.76
N PRO A 70 7.64 15.60 -17.13
CA PRO A 70 7.79 16.70 -18.09
C PRO A 70 7.16 16.43 -19.46
N ASP A 71 7.02 15.15 -19.85
CA ASP A 71 6.42 14.76 -21.11
C ASP A 71 5.02 14.15 -20.94
N GLU A 72 4.35 14.42 -19.81
CA GLU A 72 2.97 13.99 -19.59
C GLU A 72 2.09 14.48 -20.75
N PRO A 73 1.51 13.57 -21.56
CA PRO A 73 0.77 13.95 -22.77
C PRO A 73 -0.34 14.95 -22.51
N ILE A 74 -1.02 14.82 -21.37
CA ILE A 74 -2.10 15.72 -20.97
C ILE A 74 -1.61 17.15 -20.70
N LEU A 75 -0.35 17.32 -20.27
CA LEU A 75 0.19 18.67 -20.05
C LEU A 75 0.40 19.43 -21.35
N ALA A 76 0.60 18.75 -22.49
CA ALA A 76 0.90 19.38 -23.78
C ALA A 76 2.01 20.46 -23.69
N GLY A 77 3.01 20.22 -22.85
CA GLY A 77 4.15 21.14 -22.62
C GLY A 77 3.85 22.32 -21.68
N THR A 78 2.67 22.38 -21.05
CA THR A 78 2.34 23.41 -20.05
C THR A 78 3.10 23.20 -18.74
N SER A 79 3.31 24.28 -17.99
CA SER A 79 3.98 24.24 -16.69
C SER A 79 3.46 25.32 -15.73
N GLY A 80 3.79 25.18 -14.44
CA GLY A 80 3.47 26.16 -13.40
C GLY A 80 1.97 26.40 -13.26
N LYS A 81 1.53 27.64 -13.51
CA LYS A 81 0.12 28.05 -13.39
C LYS A 81 -0.78 27.56 -14.51
N GLU A 82 -0.20 27.13 -15.63
CA GLU A 82 -0.96 26.69 -16.79
C GLU A 82 -1.40 25.23 -16.69
N ILE A 83 -0.87 24.49 -15.71
CA ILE A 83 -1.27 23.10 -15.44
C ILE A 83 -2.69 23.11 -14.89
N MET A 84 -3.60 22.45 -15.60
CA MET A 84 -5.03 22.37 -15.30
C MET A 84 -5.51 20.96 -14.92
N VAL A 85 -4.57 20.04 -14.72
CA VAL A 85 -4.85 18.65 -14.37
C VAL A 85 -4.37 18.33 -12.94
N PRO A 86 -5.05 17.42 -12.21
CA PRO A 86 -6.23 16.64 -12.62
C PRO A 86 -7.48 17.50 -12.82
N THR A 87 -8.46 17.02 -13.60
CA THR A 87 -9.65 17.80 -14.00
C THR A 87 -10.90 17.41 -13.20
N SER A 88 -11.99 18.16 -13.36
CA SER A 88 -13.31 17.72 -12.90
C SER A 88 -13.75 16.47 -13.65
N PHE A 89 -14.56 15.63 -13.02
CA PHE A 89 -15.33 14.62 -13.73
C PHE A 89 -16.26 15.28 -14.78
N PRO A 90 -16.57 14.63 -15.91
CA PRO A 90 -17.30 15.23 -17.03
C PRO A 90 -18.74 15.65 -16.71
N PHE A 91 -19.33 15.10 -15.63
CA PHE A 91 -20.69 15.41 -15.19
C PHE A 91 -20.75 16.52 -14.13
N GLU A 92 -19.59 17.06 -13.72
CA GLU A 92 -19.50 18.20 -12.81
C GLU A 92 -19.22 19.51 -13.55
N ASP A 93 -19.48 20.63 -12.87
CA ASP A 93 -19.11 21.95 -13.37
C ASP A 93 -17.58 22.06 -13.54
N SER A 94 -17.18 22.60 -14.69
CA SER A 94 -15.79 22.91 -15.00
C SER A 94 -15.19 23.88 -13.97
N ALA A 95 -13.95 23.65 -13.56
CA ALA A 95 -13.21 24.55 -12.68
C ALA A 95 -12.17 25.39 -13.42
N SER A 96 -11.86 26.55 -12.84
CA SER A 96 -10.76 27.42 -13.26
C SER A 96 -9.40 27.03 -12.68
N THR A 97 -9.35 25.94 -11.90
CA THR A 97 -8.14 25.37 -11.31
C THR A 97 -8.23 23.83 -11.40
N PRO A 98 -7.11 23.11 -11.28
CA PRO A 98 -7.13 21.65 -11.15
C PRO A 98 -7.99 21.21 -9.97
N ILE A 99 -8.50 19.99 -10.02
CA ILE A 99 -9.33 19.42 -8.97
C ILE A 99 -8.70 18.16 -8.44
N VAL A 100 -8.65 18.05 -7.13
CA VAL A 100 -8.34 16.81 -6.42
C VAL A 100 -9.54 16.45 -5.57
N TYR A 101 -10.00 15.22 -5.72
CA TYR A 101 -11.11 14.72 -4.92
C TYR A 101 -10.59 14.06 -3.64
N TYR A 102 -11.36 14.10 -2.57
CA TYR A 102 -11.03 13.40 -1.34
C TYR A 102 -12.19 12.54 -0.85
N ARG A 103 -11.88 11.48 -0.09
CA ARG A 103 -12.86 10.57 0.49
C ARG A 103 -12.38 10.05 1.84
N TYR A 104 -13.20 10.19 2.88
CA TYR A 104 -12.96 9.52 4.16
C TYR A 104 -13.47 8.10 4.07
N ARG A 105 -12.55 7.13 4.04
CA ARG A 105 -12.91 5.72 3.86
C ARG A 105 -13.36 5.09 5.17
N ARG A 106 -12.55 5.26 6.23
CA ARG A 106 -12.70 4.57 7.50
C ARG A 106 -12.35 5.53 8.63
N PHE A 107 -13.18 5.55 9.67
CA PHE A 107 -12.86 6.18 10.95
C PHE A 107 -12.69 5.11 12.02
N LEU A 108 -11.57 5.17 12.76
CA LEU A 108 -11.37 4.42 13.99
C LEU A 108 -11.75 5.30 15.17
N THR A 109 -12.72 4.83 15.93
CA THR A 109 -13.42 5.62 16.95
C THR A 109 -13.10 5.12 18.35
N ARG A 110 -12.90 6.07 19.27
CA ARG A 110 -12.52 5.78 20.63
C ARG A 110 -13.63 5.03 21.36
N GLY A 111 -13.30 3.84 21.86
CA GLY A 111 -14.21 3.05 22.70
C GLY A 111 -14.50 3.74 24.04
N GLY A 112 -15.77 3.78 24.44
CA GLY A 112 -16.20 4.16 25.79
C GLY A 112 -16.36 5.67 26.05
N THR A 113 -16.27 6.51 25.02
CA THR A 113 -16.59 7.94 25.10
C THR A 113 -17.91 8.23 24.39
N GLU A 114 -18.78 9.01 25.02
CA GLU A 114 -20.02 9.50 24.40
C GLU A 114 -19.74 10.76 23.57
N GLY A 115 -20.40 10.88 22.43
CA GLY A 115 -20.34 12.07 21.56
C GLY A 115 -20.33 11.73 20.07
N ASP A 116 -20.82 12.67 19.27
CA ASP A 116 -20.86 12.50 17.82
C ASP A 116 -19.44 12.61 17.23
N VAL A 117 -19.06 11.59 16.46
CA VAL A 117 -17.82 11.55 15.67
C VAL A 117 -17.91 12.52 14.50
N ILE A 118 -19.06 12.53 13.83
CA ILE A 118 -19.37 13.40 12.69
C ILE A 118 -20.53 14.32 13.05
N ILE A 119 -20.37 15.61 12.73
CA ILE A 119 -21.44 16.61 12.78
C ILE A 119 -21.84 16.88 11.33
N PRO A 120 -22.95 16.31 10.85
CA PRO A 120 -23.31 16.33 9.44
C PRO A 120 -23.68 17.74 8.96
N ASN A 121 -23.49 17.95 7.66
CA ASN A 121 -23.96 19.13 6.94
C ASN A 121 -24.41 18.70 5.53
N ASP A 122 -25.40 19.40 4.96
CA ASP A 122 -25.88 19.13 3.60
C ASP A 122 -24.74 19.27 2.55
N ASP A 123 -23.79 20.16 2.83
CA ASP A 123 -22.54 20.26 2.07
C ASP A 123 -21.45 19.40 2.73
N LEU A 124 -21.03 18.34 2.04
CA LEU A 124 -19.99 17.43 2.52
C LEU A 124 -18.68 18.15 2.86
N ASN A 125 -18.34 19.27 2.21
CA ASN A 125 -17.14 20.05 2.56
C ASN A 125 -17.22 20.65 3.97
N LYS A 126 -18.44 20.93 4.45
CA LYS A 126 -18.72 21.58 5.73
C LYS A 126 -19.07 20.59 6.84
N THR A 127 -19.26 19.31 6.51
CA THR A 127 -19.40 18.23 7.49
C THR A 127 -18.17 18.21 8.38
N LYS A 128 -18.35 18.12 9.71
CA LYS A 128 -17.25 18.24 10.68
C LYS A 128 -16.90 16.90 11.33
N ILE A 129 -15.61 16.74 11.63
CA ILE A 129 -15.02 15.61 12.34
C ILE A 129 -14.62 16.09 13.73
N ASN A 130 -15.09 15.40 14.76
CA ASN A 130 -14.71 15.65 16.15
C ASN A 130 -13.56 14.73 16.57
N PHE A 131 -12.33 15.25 16.60
CA PHE A 131 -11.17 14.48 17.01
C PHE A 131 -11.08 14.22 18.53
N GLY A 132 -12.06 14.68 19.31
CA GLY A 132 -12.28 14.15 20.65
C GLY A 132 -12.59 12.65 20.65
N GLN A 133 -13.17 12.13 19.56
CA GLN A 133 -13.70 10.77 19.43
C GLN A 133 -12.96 9.90 18.39
N VAL A 134 -12.03 10.47 17.62
CA VAL A 134 -11.35 9.78 16.50
C VAL A 134 -9.90 9.50 16.83
N ASP A 135 -9.46 8.25 16.69
CA ASP A 135 -8.07 7.84 16.89
C ASP A 135 -7.29 7.75 15.58
N ALA A 136 -7.92 7.26 14.51
CA ALA A 136 -7.28 7.15 13.20
C ALA A 136 -8.28 7.25 12.04
N ILE A 137 -7.76 7.57 10.86
CA ILE A 137 -8.54 7.80 9.63
C ILE A 137 -7.80 7.23 8.43
N ASP A 138 -8.53 6.53 7.56
CA ASP A 138 -8.12 6.29 6.17
C ASP A 138 -8.73 7.37 5.27
N LEU A 139 -7.87 8.19 4.66
CA LEU A 139 -8.25 9.27 3.76
C LEU A 139 -7.70 9.01 2.35
N ASP A 140 -8.57 8.97 1.37
CA ASP A 140 -8.20 8.83 -0.04
C ASP A 140 -8.21 10.19 -0.74
N PHE A 141 -7.29 10.37 -1.68
CA PHE A 141 -7.29 11.42 -2.69
C PHE A 141 -7.39 10.78 -4.07
N PHE A 142 -8.23 11.34 -4.94
CA PHE A 142 -8.42 10.87 -6.31
C PHE A 142 -8.10 11.95 -7.32
N PHE A 143 -7.57 11.51 -8.45
CA PHE A 143 -7.08 12.33 -9.55
C PHE A 143 -7.76 11.83 -10.81
N TYR A 144 -8.61 12.66 -11.40
CA TYR A 144 -9.29 12.32 -12.64
C TYR A 144 -8.55 12.91 -13.85
N TYR A 145 -8.32 12.06 -14.83
CA TYR A 145 -7.71 12.39 -16.11
C TYR A 145 -8.67 12.03 -17.24
N PRO A 146 -8.88 12.92 -18.24
CA PRO A 146 -9.82 12.65 -19.32
C PRO A 146 -9.49 11.41 -20.16
N PHE A 147 -8.20 11.06 -20.25
CA PHE A 147 -7.68 9.89 -20.96
C PHE A 147 -6.37 9.41 -20.35
N GLU A 148 -5.94 8.23 -20.77
CA GLU A 148 -4.58 7.72 -20.57
C GLU A 148 -3.95 7.33 -21.92
N GLU A 149 -2.63 7.32 -22.00
CA GLU A 149 -1.87 6.92 -23.18
C GLU A 149 -1.04 5.65 -22.95
N GLY A 150 -0.62 5.00 -24.05
CA GLY A 150 0.21 3.81 -24.01
C GLY A 150 -0.58 2.50 -23.97
N PHE A 151 -0.02 1.48 -23.32
CA PHE A 151 -0.59 0.14 -23.36
C PHE A 151 -1.95 0.07 -22.66
N GLY A 152 -2.97 -0.40 -23.38
CA GLY A 152 -4.32 -0.56 -22.84
C GLY A 152 -5.11 0.74 -22.66
N SER A 153 -4.68 1.83 -23.31
CA SER A 153 -5.28 3.17 -23.24
C SER A 153 -6.81 3.14 -23.32
N HIS A 154 -7.47 3.86 -22.44
CA HIS A 154 -8.92 4.08 -22.46
C HIS A 154 -9.28 5.54 -22.15
N PRO A 155 -10.47 5.99 -22.56
CA PRO A 155 -11.04 7.22 -22.02
C PRO A 155 -11.28 7.06 -20.53
N HIS A 156 -11.19 8.16 -19.80
CA HIS A 156 -11.35 8.24 -18.35
C HIS A 156 -10.36 7.39 -17.58
N ASP A 157 -9.39 8.08 -17.00
CA ASP A 157 -8.53 7.50 -16.00
C ASP A 157 -8.78 8.18 -14.66
N CYS A 158 -8.77 7.39 -13.60
CA CYS A 158 -8.94 7.87 -12.25
C CYS A 158 -7.95 7.12 -11.41
N GLU A 159 -7.02 7.84 -10.80
CA GLU A 159 -5.97 7.28 -9.98
C GLU A 159 -6.07 7.83 -8.56
N SER A 160 -5.36 7.24 -7.61
CA SER A 160 -5.51 7.64 -6.21
C SER A 160 -4.27 7.47 -5.35
N THR A 161 -4.26 8.22 -4.25
CA THR A 161 -3.34 8.04 -3.14
C THR A 161 -4.12 7.96 -1.83
N GLN A 162 -3.73 7.07 -0.94
CA GLN A 162 -4.31 6.93 0.39
C GLN A 162 -3.33 7.43 1.46
N MET A 163 -3.85 8.17 2.43
CA MET A 163 -3.15 8.61 3.64
C MET A 163 -3.75 7.91 4.86
N LYS A 164 -2.89 7.37 5.72
CA LYS A 164 -3.26 6.93 7.07
C LYS A 164 -2.92 8.03 8.05
N VAL A 165 -3.94 8.60 8.68
CA VAL A 165 -3.81 9.72 9.62
C VAL A 165 -4.12 9.23 11.03
N VAL A 166 -3.30 9.63 12.00
CA VAL A 166 -3.49 9.29 13.42
C VAL A 166 -3.60 10.54 14.28
N MET A 167 -4.44 10.48 15.31
CA MET A 167 -4.52 11.48 16.37
C MET A 167 -3.76 11.00 17.62
N LEU A 168 -2.63 11.65 17.90
CA LEU A 168 -1.83 11.41 19.09
C LEU A 168 -2.23 12.36 20.20
N ARG A 169 -2.34 11.83 21.42
CA ARG A 169 -2.77 12.59 22.60
C ARG A 169 -1.74 12.56 23.70
N TYR A 170 -1.43 13.73 24.23
CA TYR A 170 -0.43 13.94 25.27
C TYR A 170 -1.04 14.82 26.37
N PRO A 171 -1.91 14.26 27.23
CA PRO A 171 -2.69 15.05 28.20
C PRO A 171 -1.83 15.87 29.16
N GLU A 172 -0.64 15.37 29.49
CA GLU A 172 0.33 15.99 30.40
C GLU A 172 1.19 17.08 29.73
N SER A 173 1.17 17.17 28.40
CA SER A 173 1.96 18.15 27.65
C SER A 173 1.42 19.56 27.85
N LYS A 174 2.33 20.48 28.15
CA LYS A 174 2.05 21.92 28.30
C LYS A 174 2.13 22.67 26.98
N LYS A 175 2.76 22.08 25.96
CA LYS A 175 2.96 22.71 24.64
C LYS A 175 1.88 22.32 23.64
N TYR A 176 1.59 21.01 23.53
CA TYR A 176 0.60 20.44 22.60
C TYR A 176 -0.02 19.18 23.21
N LYS A 177 -1.35 19.16 23.39
CA LYS A 177 -2.09 17.98 23.89
C LYS A 177 -2.58 17.06 22.79
N TYR A 178 -2.72 17.57 21.57
CA TYR A 178 -3.23 16.86 20.41
C TYR A 178 -2.31 17.10 19.23
N VAL A 179 -2.01 16.02 18.50
CA VAL A 179 -1.12 16.05 17.34
C VAL A 179 -1.73 15.16 16.25
N LEU A 180 -1.89 15.72 15.05
CA LEU A 180 -2.22 14.94 13.87
C LEU A 180 -0.95 14.63 13.09
N ALA A 181 -0.81 13.36 12.70
CA ALA A 181 0.32 12.91 11.90
C ALA A 181 -0.10 11.93 10.81
N ILE A 182 0.60 11.96 9.68
CA ILE A 182 0.45 10.97 8.60
C ILE A 182 1.46 9.85 8.82
N VAL A 183 0.98 8.63 9.04
CA VAL A 183 1.84 7.49 9.39
C VAL A 183 2.08 6.53 8.23
N ARG A 184 1.32 6.66 7.14
CA ARG A 184 1.52 5.91 5.90
C ARG A 184 0.94 6.68 4.71
N VAL A 185 1.66 6.64 3.60
CA VAL A 185 1.25 7.14 2.29
C VAL A 185 1.26 5.95 1.32
N ILE A 186 0.18 5.74 0.59
CA ILE A 186 0.02 4.63 -0.34
C ILE A 186 -0.38 5.21 -1.69
N GLY A 187 0.55 5.32 -2.62
CA GLY A 187 0.24 5.63 -4.01
C GLY A 187 -0.29 4.38 -4.72
N LYS A 188 -1.48 4.46 -5.32
CA LYS A 188 -2.07 3.33 -6.04
C LYS A 188 -1.47 3.24 -7.43
N ALA A 189 -1.29 2.01 -7.90
CA ALA A 189 -0.81 1.73 -9.25
C ALA A 189 -1.71 0.71 -9.93
N HIS A 190 -2.41 1.14 -10.98
CA HIS A 190 -3.24 0.29 -11.85
C HIS A 190 -4.17 -0.65 -11.10
N MET A 191 -4.73 -0.16 -9.98
CA MET A 191 -5.75 -0.84 -9.17
C MET A 191 -5.32 -2.23 -8.66
N ASN A 192 -4.01 -2.47 -8.59
CA ASN A 192 -3.45 -3.71 -8.08
C ASN A 192 -2.73 -3.44 -6.75
N LEU A 193 -3.32 -3.92 -5.64
CA LEU A 193 -2.76 -3.75 -4.30
C LEU A 193 -1.34 -4.29 -4.13
N TRP A 194 -0.90 -5.18 -5.03
CA TRP A 194 0.48 -5.66 -5.05
C TRP A 194 1.48 -4.62 -5.54
N TYR A 195 1.02 -3.73 -6.41
CA TYR A 195 1.80 -2.70 -7.07
C TYR A 195 1.75 -1.36 -6.32
N ASP A 196 0.97 -1.29 -5.24
CA ASP A 196 0.86 -0.11 -4.39
C ASP A 196 2.22 0.38 -3.91
N ASN A 197 2.51 1.64 -4.20
CA ASN A 197 3.72 2.34 -3.80
C ASN A 197 3.56 2.86 -2.37
N THR A 198 4.05 2.08 -1.40
CA THR A 198 3.81 2.35 0.03
C THR A 198 5.04 2.94 0.73
N LEU A 199 4.83 4.11 1.35
CA LEU A 199 5.80 4.82 2.17
C LEU A 199 5.30 4.93 3.61
N GLU A 200 6.09 4.42 4.56
CA GLU A 200 6.03 4.80 5.96
C GLU A 200 6.98 5.98 6.21
N PRO A 201 6.48 7.17 6.58
CA PRO A 201 7.32 8.35 6.77
C PRO A 201 8.35 8.20 7.89
N ASP A 202 9.47 8.91 7.72
CA ASP A 202 10.49 9.08 8.75
C ASP A 202 11.00 10.53 8.81
N LYS A 203 12.07 10.76 9.55
CA LYS A 203 12.69 12.08 9.74
C LYS A 203 13.19 12.74 8.44
N ARG A 204 13.35 11.98 7.35
CA ARG A 204 13.79 12.49 6.04
C ARG A 204 12.62 12.70 5.07
N THR A 205 11.41 12.27 5.43
CA THR A 205 10.23 12.51 4.60
C THR A 205 9.86 13.99 4.62
N LEU A 206 9.43 14.56 3.49
CA LEU A 206 8.99 15.95 3.41
C LEU A 206 7.48 16.04 3.17
N PHE A 207 6.78 16.78 4.04
CA PHE A 207 5.35 17.07 3.88
C PHE A 207 5.08 18.53 3.51
N PRO A 208 4.01 18.86 2.74
CA PRO A 208 3.05 17.93 2.13
C PRO A 208 3.78 17.00 1.18
N ILE A 209 3.39 15.73 1.21
CA ILE A 209 4.08 14.67 0.48
C ILE A 209 3.97 14.95 -1.02
N HIS A 210 5.06 14.75 -1.75
CA HIS A 210 5.02 14.82 -3.20
C HIS A 210 4.60 13.45 -3.73
N ILE A 211 3.67 13.46 -4.67
CA ILE A 211 3.24 12.26 -5.39
C ILE A 211 3.68 12.45 -6.84
N MET A 212 4.66 11.65 -7.25
CA MET A 212 5.01 11.50 -8.64
C MET A 212 3.85 10.83 -9.37
N VAL A 213 3.44 11.45 -10.48
CA VAL A 213 2.46 10.89 -11.40
C VAL A 213 3.21 10.25 -12.56
N GLU A 214 2.89 9.00 -12.85
CA GLU A 214 3.42 8.25 -14.00
C GLU A 214 2.93 8.86 -15.32
N GLU A 215 3.83 8.98 -16.29
CA GLU A 215 3.52 9.49 -17.62
C GLU A 215 2.48 8.64 -18.34
N GLY A 216 1.39 9.28 -18.78
CA GLY A 216 0.34 8.71 -19.63
C GLY A 216 -0.60 7.74 -18.93
N LYS A 217 -0.13 6.97 -17.94
CA LYS A 217 -0.88 5.93 -17.22
C LYS A 217 -1.19 6.26 -15.76
N HIS A 218 -0.58 7.34 -15.25
CA HIS A 218 -0.91 8.04 -14.00
C HIS A 218 -0.86 7.25 -12.69
N ALA A 219 -0.20 6.09 -12.64
CA ALA A 219 0.13 5.46 -11.36
C ALA A 219 0.79 6.47 -10.40
N SER A 220 0.38 6.42 -9.14
CA SER A 220 0.83 7.35 -8.10
C SER A 220 1.96 6.74 -7.28
N CYS A 221 3.04 7.50 -7.08
CA CYS A 221 4.14 7.09 -6.21
C CYS A 221 4.58 8.24 -5.30
N PRO A 222 4.72 8.03 -3.97
CA PRO A 222 5.33 9.03 -3.12
C PRO A 222 6.77 9.31 -3.54
N ASP A 223 7.20 10.55 -3.35
CA ASP A 223 8.58 11.02 -3.37
C ASP A 223 8.88 11.56 -1.98
N LYS A 224 9.75 10.85 -1.27
CA LYS A 224 10.01 11.05 0.15
C LYS A 224 10.76 12.35 0.40
N ASN A 225 11.73 12.70 -0.43
CA ASN A 225 12.60 13.85 -0.21
C ASN A 225 12.33 15.03 -1.18
N ALA A 226 11.32 14.90 -2.04
CA ALA A 226 10.91 15.90 -3.00
C ALA A 226 12.02 16.29 -4.01
N ASP A 227 12.84 15.33 -4.44
CA ASP A 227 13.91 15.56 -5.42
C ASP A 227 13.50 15.28 -6.88
N GLY A 228 12.33 14.67 -7.08
CA GLY A 228 11.74 14.34 -8.37
C GLY A 228 12.32 13.09 -9.02
N TYR A 229 13.10 12.28 -8.30
CA TYR A 229 13.59 10.98 -8.73
C TYR A 229 12.90 9.88 -7.94
N TYR A 230 12.46 8.82 -8.62
CA TYR A 230 12.03 7.63 -7.92
C TYR A 230 13.23 6.73 -7.57
N THR A 231 13.38 6.46 -6.28
CA THR A 231 14.41 5.63 -5.69
C THR A 231 13.78 4.47 -4.93
N PRO A 232 13.77 3.24 -5.48
CA PRO A 232 13.27 2.05 -4.81
C PRO A 232 13.93 1.84 -3.43
N GLY A 233 13.14 1.50 -2.43
CA GLY A 233 13.62 1.30 -1.05
C GLY A 233 13.75 2.59 -0.25
N TYR A 234 13.77 3.76 -0.92
CA TYR A 234 13.79 5.06 -0.27
C TYR A 234 12.43 5.73 -0.32
N ASP A 235 11.87 5.91 -1.52
CA ASP A 235 10.56 6.54 -1.74
C ASP A 235 9.42 5.59 -1.47
N VAL A 236 9.66 4.30 -1.70
CA VAL A 236 8.79 3.20 -1.30
C VAL A 236 9.62 2.28 -0.41
N ASN A 237 9.22 2.13 0.85
CA ASN A 237 9.95 1.36 1.86
C ASN A 237 9.16 0.15 2.39
N LYS A 238 8.03 -0.15 1.75
CA LYS A 238 7.30 -1.42 1.91
C LYS A 238 7.19 -2.09 0.56
N ARG A 239 7.35 -3.43 0.56
CA ARG A 239 7.16 -4.28 -0.61
C ARG A 239 8.00 -3.85 -1.82
N VAL A 240 9.25 -3.50 -1.57
CA VAL A 240 10.09 -2.78 -2.53
C VAL A 240 10.25 -3.53 -3.86
N ASN A 241 10.34 -4.87 -3.87
CA ASN A 241 10.49 -5.62 -5.13
C ASN A 241 9.16 -5.82 -5.87
N ASP A 242 8.03 -5.62 -5.18
CA ASP A 242 6.69 -5.73 -5.73
C ASP A 242 6.09 -4.37 -6.13
N ALA A 243 6.61 -3.28 -5.56
CA ALA A 243 6.19 -1.92 -5.84
C ALA A 243 6.33 -1.57 -7.32
N TRP A 244 5.37 -0.83 -7.83
CA TRP A 244 5.37 -0.40 -9.22
C TRP A 244 6.45 0.64 -9.51
N GLY A 245 6.58 1.61 -8.60
CA GLY A 245 7.24 2.89 -8.81
C GLY A 245 6.40 3.81 -9.70
N VAL A 246 7.11 4.50 -10.59
CA VAL A 246 6.55 5.21 -11.76
C VAL A 246 7.28 4.73 -13.00
N ARG A 247 6.56 4.24 -14.02
CA ARG A 247 7.14 3.65 -15.23
C ARG A 247 6.66 4.41 -16.46
N ASP A 248 7.23 5.60 -16.65
CA ASP A 248 6.91 6.50 -17.75
C ASP A 248 7.08 5.86 -19.14
N VAL A 249 7.96 4.86 -19.24
CA VAL A 249 8.13 4.05 -20.45
C VAL A 249 6.84 3.35 -20.93
N MET A 250 5.83 3.16 -20.07
CA MET A 250 4.56 2.57 -20.49
C MET A 250 3.75 3.47 -21.44
N ALA A 251 3.95 4.79 -21.38
CA ALA A 251 3.36 5.72 -22.35
C ALA A 251 3.77 5.38 -23.80
N SER A 252 4.95 4.77 -23.99
CA SER A 252 5.41 4.31 -25.31
C SER A 252 4.74 3.02 -25.82
N GLY A 253 3.81 2.45 -25.06
CA GLY A 253 3.04 1.26 -25.45
C GLY A 253 3.69 -0.08 -25.10
N VAL A 254 4.85 -0.09 -24.42
CA VAL A 254 5.52 -1.31 -23.99
C VAL A 254 5.31 -1.53 -22.49
N MET A 255 4.68 -2.65 -22.13
CA MET A 255 4.49 -3.04 -20.74
C MET A 255 5.74 -3.78 -20.22
N TYR A 256 6.48 -3.14 -19.31
CA TYR A 256 7.60 -3.77 -18.60
C TYR A 256 7.13 -4.21 -17.21
N THR A 257 6.97 -5.50 -17.03
CA THR A 257 6.48 -6.13 -15.79
C THR A 257 7.59 -6.69 -14.90
N GLY A 258 8.85 -6.53 -15.31
CA GLY A 258 10.02 -6.91 -14.53
C GLY A 258 10.28 -5.95 -13.37
N ASN A 259 11.45 -6.10 -12.73
CA ASN A 259 11.91 -5.18 -11.70
C ASN A 259 11.94 -3.73 -12.19
N TYR A 260 11.76 -2.79 -11.26
CA TYR A 260 11.94 -1.39 -11.58
C TYR A 260 13.42 -1.13 -11.93
N GLU A 261 13.63 -0.36 -12.99
CA GLU A 261 14.95 0.14 -13.39
C GLU A 261 14.89 1.66 -13.56
N ALA A 262 15.95 2.38 -13.18
CA ALA A 262 15.94 3.85 -13.15
C ALA A 262 15.62 4.50 -14.51
N TRP A 263 15.94 3.84 -15.63
CA TRP A 263 15.61 4.33 -16.97
C TRP A 263 14.11 4.25 -17.31
N MET A 264 13.32 3.53 -16.51
CA MET A 264 11.87 3.46 -16.68
C MET A 264 11.16 4.75 -16.26
N ALA A 265 11.80 5.59 -15.46
CA ALA A 265 11.25 6.86 -14.99
C ALA A 265 12.10 8.05 -15.43
N LYS A 266 11.44 9.14 -15.79
CA LYS A 266 12.02 10.44 -16.03
C LYS A 266 12.15 11.21 -14.72
N ARG A 267 13.03 12.20 -14.68
CA ARG A 267 13.07 13.14 -13.56
C ARG A 267 11.87 14.08 -13.64
N ARG A 268 11.20 14.30 -12.51
CA ARG A 268 10.15 15.31 -12.36
C ARG A 268 10.76 16.69 -12.11
N TRP A 269 10.28 17.72 -12.81
CA TRP A 269 10.86 19.07 -12.75
C TRP A 269 10.01 20.00 -11.90
N PRO A 270 10.60 20.86 -11.04
CA PRO A 270 9.86 21.67 -10.07
C PRO A 270 8.68 22.49 -10.62
N GLU A 271 8.73 22.88 -11.88
CA GLU A 271 7.69 23.61 -12.63
C GLU A 271 6.45 22.76 -12.95
N HIS A 272 6.56 21.42 -12.98
CA HIS A 272 5.45 20.49 -13.24
C HIS A 272 4.70 20.07 -11.97
N ARG A 273 4.72 20.92 -10.93
CA ARG A 273 4.03 20.66 -9.66
C ARG A 273 2.69 21.37 -9.59
N VAL A 274 1.71 20.71 -8.98
CA VAL A 274 0.42 21.31 -8.63
C VAL A 274 0.23 21.20 -7.12
N PHE A 275 -0.06 22.34 -6.48
CA PHE A 275 -0.01 22.46 -5.03
C PHE A 275 -1.39 22.29 -4.37
N PRO A 276 -1.43 21.73 -3.15
CA PRO A 276 -2.64 21.71 -2.33
C PRO A 276 -3.01 23.09 -1.81
N PRO A 277 -4.29 23.32 -1.47
CA PRO A 277 -4.75 24.51 -0.75
C PRO A 277 -4.39 24.42 0.74
N LEU A 278 -3.08 24.30 1.04
CA LEU A 278 -2.57 24.03 2.38
C LEU A 278 -2.93 25.16 3.36
N PRO A 279 -3.48 24.86 4.56
CA PRO A 279 -3.80 25.87 5.56
C PRO A 279 -2.57 26.65 6.05
N GLN A 280 -2.75 27.95 6.33
CA GLN A 280 -1.66 28.85 6.75
C GLN A 280 -1.00 28.47 8.08
N ASP A 281 -1.76 27.83 8.95
CA ASP A 281 -1.34 27.33 10.26
C ASP A 281 -0.71 25.93 10.20
N SER A 282 -0.64 25.31 9.02
CA SER A 282 0.16 24.10 8.81
C SER A 282 1.64 24.37 9.07
N PRO A 283 2.35 23.47 9.78
CA PRO A 283 3.81 23.58 9.98
C PRO A 283 4.56 23.55 8.64
N HIS A 284 3.95 23.04 7.57
CA HIS A 284 4.58 22.92 6.25
C HIS A 284 4.24 24.08 5.30
N TYR A 285 3.44 25.07 5.72
CA TYR A 285 3.01 26.17 4.85
C TYR A 285 4.16 27.08 4.43
N LYS A 286 4.94 27.53 5.42
CA LYS A 286 5.94 28.61 5.25
C LYS A 286 7.03 28.27 4.24
N LYS A 287 7.39 26.99 4.06
CA LYS A 287 8.46 26.58 3.13
C LYS A 287 8.15 26.85 1.66
N TYR A 288 6.87 27.05 1.30
CA TYR A 288 6.47 27.37 -0.07
C TYR A 288 6.00 28.80 -0.25
N VAL A 289 6.10 29.63 0.81
CA VAL A 289 5.79 31.05 0.71
C VAL A 289 7.01 31.77 0.14
N LYS A 290 6.82 32.47 -0.98
CA LYS A 290 7.79 33.43 -1.51
C LYS A 290 7.13 34.80 -1.58
N ASN A 291 7.78 35.82 -1.04
CA ASN A 291 7.28 37.20 -1.02
C ASN A 291 5.84 37.31 -0.44
N GLY A 292 5.52 36.51 0.57
CA GLY A 292 4.21 36.52 1.23
C GLY A 292 3.11 35.76 0.49
N VAL A 293 3.38 35.18 -0.68
CA VAL A 293 2.42 34.40 -1.47
C VAL A 293 2.83 32.93 -1.43
N TYR A 294 1.86 32.05 -1.16
CA TYR A 294 2.06 30.60 -1.16
C TYR A 294 2.07 30.04 -2.59
N ALA A 295 3.09 29.25 -2.91
CA ALA A 295 3.31 28.61 -4.21
C ALA A 295 3.06 29.56 -5.42
N PRO A 296 3.70 30.75 -5.46
CA PRO A 296 3.31 31.81 -6.39
C PRO A 296 3.58 31.51 -7.87
N ASP A 297 4.37 30.48 -8.15
CA ASP A 297 4.77 30.08 -9.51
C ASP A 297 3.95 28.89 -10.04
N HIS A 298 3.03 28.36 -9.22
CA HIS A 298 2.33 27.11 -9.47
C HIS A 298 0.83 27.28 -9.37
N ASN A 299 0.09 26.36 -10.00
CA ASN A 299 -1.34 26.27 -9.78
C ASN A 299 -1.64 25.61 -8.42
N ILE A 300 -2.74 26.03 -7.79
CA ILE A 300 -3.24 25.46 -6.54
C ILE A 300 -4.57 24.80 -6.87
N TYR A 301 -4.69 23.51 -6.62
CA TYR A 301 -5.91 22.78 -6.92
C TYR A 301 -7.02 23.05 -5.90
N GLN A 302 -8.26 22.88 -6.34
CA GLN A 302 -9.42 22.83 -5.47
C GLN A 302 -9.60 21.42 -4.91
N LEU A 303 -10.00 21.31 -3.64
CA LEU A 303 -10.46 20.05 -3.06
C LEU A 303 -11.98 19.89 -3.24
N ARG A 304 -12.42 18.69 -3.61
CA ARG A 304 -13.85 18.34 -3.67
C ARG A 304 -14.10 16.98 -3.01
N PRO A 305 -15.29 16.75 -2.41
CA PRO A 305 -15.68 15.41 -1.99
C PRO A 305 -15.79 14.52 -3.23
N PHE A 306 -15.33 13.27 -3.14
CA PHE A 306 -15.48 12.32 -4.24
C PHE A 306 -16.98 12.12 -4.55
N PRO A 307 -17.42 12.37 -5.81
CA PRO A 307 -18.84 12.43 -6.14
C PRO A 307 -19.50 11.05 -6.19
N GLY A 308 -20.82 11.06 -6.10
CA GLY A 308 -21.66 9.89 -6.38
C GLY A 308 -21.53 9.42 -7.82
N ILE A 309 -21.64 8.11 -8.03
CA ILE A 309 -21.46 7.49 -9.35
C ILE A 309 -22.70 7.57 -10.24
N GLU A 310 -23.84 8.00 -9.70
CA GLU A 310 -25.16 7.88 -10.34
C GLU A 310 -25.27 8.76 -11.58
N GLN A 311 -24.56 9.90 -11.59
CA GLN A 311 -24.54 10.87 -12.68
C GLN A 311 -23.48 10.55 -13.74
N ALA A 312 -22.57 9.60 -13.47
CA ALA A 312 -21.54 9.20 -14.40
C ALA A 312 -22.11 8.33 -15.52
N GLU A 313 -21.55 8.47 -16.71
CA GLU A 313 -21.84 7.54 -17.82
C GLU A 313 -21.31 6.12 -17.54
N PRO A 314 -21.83 5.07 -18.20
CA PRO A 314 -21.51 3.67 -17.85
C PRO A 314 -20.02 3.30 -17.89
N SER A 315 -19.23 3.89 -18.78
CA SER A 315 -17.77 3.74 -18.88
C SER A 315 -17.09 4.26 -17.61
N LEU A 316 -17.41 5.50 -17.23
CA LEU A 316 -16.85 6.16 -16.05
C LEU A 316 -17.36 5.52 -14.75
N GLN A 317 -18.61 5.07 -14.69
CA GLN A 317 -19.11 4.31 -13.54
C GLN A 317 -18.29 3.07 -13.25
N LYS A 318 -17.80 2.36 -14.28
CA LYS A 318 -16.93 1.19 -14.07
C LYS A 318 -15.63 1.60 -13.40
N VAL A 319 -14.99 2.67 -13.89
CA VAL A 319 -13.75 3.21 -13.33
C VAL A 319 -13.96 3.63 -11.87
N MET A 320 -15.00 4.42 -11.58
CA MET A 320 -15.31 4.88 -10.23
C MET A 320 -15.68 3.74 -9.27
N LYS A 321 -16.43 2.72 -9.75
CA LYS A 321 -16.81 1.55 -8.93
C LYS A 321 -15.61 0.72 -8.48
N ILE A 322 -14.50 0.73 -9.22
CA ILE A 322 -13.29 0.00 -8.83
C ILE A 322 -12.74 0.51 -7.49
N TYR A 323 -12.94 1.80 -7.20
CA TYR A 323 -12.54 2.43 -5.95
C TYR A 323 -13.50 2.20 -4.77
N GLY A 324 -14.61 1.51 -4.99
CA GLY A 324 -15.16 0.52 -4.04
C GLY A 324 -15.76 0.99 -2.71
N VAL A 325 -16.09 2.27 -2.52
CA VAL A 325 -16.92 2.70 -1.37
C VAL A 325 -17.92 3.73 -1.88
N LEU A 326 -19.14 3.25 -2.15
CA LEU A 326 -20.25 4.08 -2.62
C LEU A 326 -20.89 4.84 -1.45
N ASP A 327 -20.93 4.23 -0.27
CA ASP A 327 -21.54 4.79 0.95
C ASP A 327 -20.46 5.25 1.93
N TRP A 328 -19.69 6.28 1.54
CA TRP A 328 -18.65 6.84 2.42
C TRP A 328 -19.19 7.99 3.27
N PRO A 329 -18.74 8.13 4.54
CA PRO A 329 -17.73 7.31 5.20
C PRO A 329 -18.27 6.02 5.86
N GLN A 330 -17.39 5.00 5.99
CA GLN A 330 -17.64 3.85 6.84
C GLN A 330 -17.08 4.07 8.25
N PHE A 331 -17.81 3.59 9.27
CA PHE A 331 -17.41 3.68 10.68
C PHE A 331 -17.17 2.29 11.23
N ASP A 332 -15.98 2.06 11.77
CA ASP A 332 -15.74 0.91 12.64
C ASP A 332 -15.82 1.39 14.08
N VAL A 333 -16.87 0.92 14.75
CA VAL A 333 -17.24 1.37 16.10
C VAL A 333 -16.59 0.44 17.11
N LYS A 334 -15.76 1.03 17.98
CA LYS A 334 -14.99 0.42 19.10
C LYS A 334 -13.60 -0.08 18.74
N THR A 335 -12.69 0.86 18.54
CA THR A 335 -11.26 0.58 18.55
C THR A 335 -10.85 0.14 19.95
N ASP A 336 -10.68 -1.17 20.17
CA ASP A 336 -9.74 -1.62 21.18
C ASP A 336 -8.31 -1.47 20.63
N TYR A 337 -7.31 -1.63 21.51
CA TYR A 337 -5.91 -1.49 21.11
C TYR A 337 -5.54 -2.46 19.97
N ASP A 338 -6.13 -3.65 19.99
CA ASP A 338 -5.83 -4.69 19.02
C ASP A 338 -6.34 -4.27 17.63
N GLU A 339 -7.51 -3.65 17.51
CA GLU A 339 -8.01 -3.07 16.26
C GLU A 339 -7.17 -1.91 15.72
N LEU A 340 -6.56 -1.10 16.58
CA LEU A 340 -5.67 -0.01 16.13
C LEU A 340 -4.34 -0.57 15.60
N VAL A 341 -3.79 -1.57 16.29
CA VAL A 341 -2.60 -2.30 15.82
C VAL A 341 -2.95 -3.02 14.53
N GLU A 342 -4.10 -3.70 14.45
CA GLU A 342 -4.58 -4.31 13.23
C GLU A 342 -4.69 -3.24 12.14
N TRP A 343 -5.35 -2.11 12.34
CA TRP A 343 -5.43 -1.07 11.31
C TRP A 343 -4.07 -0.56 10.84
N PHE A 344 -3.10 -0.43 11.74
CA PHE A 344 -1.73 -0.06 11.40
C PHE A 344 -1.01 -1.16 10.61
N GLU A 345 -1.13 -2.41 11.08
CA GLU A 345 -0.49 -3.61 10.54
C GLU A 345 -1.25 -4.23 9.36
N ILE A 346 -2.51 -3.86 9.11
CA ILE A 346 -3.42 -4.40 8.09
C ILE A 346 -2.81 -4.06 6.73
N GLU A 347 -1.93 -4.97 6.40
CA GLU A 347 -1.65 -5.51 5.11
C GLU A 347 -2.39 -6.85 5.11
N ASN A 348 -3.71 -6.84 4.79
CA ASN A 348 -4.65 -7.99 4.74
C ASN A 348 -4.25 -9.16 3.81
N PHE A 349 -2.99 -9.20 3.47
CA PHE A 349 -2.40 -9.84 2.33
C PHE A 349 -1.11 -10.53 2.69
N VAL A 350 -0.42 -10.07 3.74
CA VAL A 350 0.85 -10.63 4.20
C VAL A 350 0.64 -11.88 5.08
N ASN A 351 -0.61 -12.11 5.50
CA ASN A 351 -1.10 -13.39 6.04
C ASN A 351 -1.46 -14.42 4.95
N SER A 352 -0.83 -14.36 3.78
CA SER A 352 -1.27 -15.16 2.64
C SER A 352 -0.71 -16.57 2.66
N TYR A 353 -1.63 -17.50 2.87
CA TYR A 353 -1.46 -18.91 2.63
C TYR A 353 -1.70 -19.16 1.13
N SER A 354 -0.90 -20.01 0.50
CA SER A 354 -1.25 -20.55 -0.82
C SER A 354 -1.53 -22.03 -0.72
N ILE A 355 -2.63 -22.45 -1.35
CA ILE A 355 -3.00 -23.86 -1.48
C ILE A 355 -3.02 -24.18 -2.96
N SER A 356 -2.29 -25.23 -3.33
CA SER A 356 -2.17 -25.68 -4.71
C SER A 356 -2.28 -27.19 -4.84
N LEU A 357 -2.83 -27.63 -5.97
CA LEU A 357 -2.67 -28.99 -6.44
C LEU A 357 -1.26 -29.13 -7.00
N ARG A 358 -0.53 -30.14 -6.55
CA ARG A 358 0.83 -30.45 -7.00
C ARG A 358 0.82 -31.76 -7.78
N ALA A 359 1.28 -31.71 -9.02
CA ALA A 359 1.46 -32.88 -9.88
C ALA A 359 2.96 -33.09 -10.13
N GLN A 360 3.41 -34.32 -9.91
CA GLN A 360 4.75 -34.78 -10.24
C GLN A 360 4.64 -36.17 -10.87
N GLU A 361 4.59 -37.22 -10.03
CA GLU A 361 4.22 -38.59 -10.43
C GLU A 361 2.78 -38.91 -10.06
N GLN A 362 2.34 -38.38 -8.92
CA GLN A 362 0.97 -38.42 -8.42
C GLN A 362 0.48 -36.99 -8.20
N VAL A 363 -0.83 -36.85 -7.95
CA VAL A 363 -1.45 -35.59 -7.60
C VAL A 363 -1.61 -35.53 -6.09
N GLY A 364 -1.08 -34.47 -5.48
CA GLY A 364 -1.25 -34.16 -4.09
C GLY A 364 -1.48 -32.66 -3.85
N LEU A 365 -1.14 -32.20 -2.65
CA LEU A 365 -1.41 -30.85 -2.18
C LEU A 365 -0.12 -30.15 -1.76
N SER A 366 -0.05 -28.85 -1.97
CA SER A 366 1.07 -28.00 -1.58
C SER A 366 0.53 -26.74 -0.89
N LEU A 367 1.06 -26.47 0.29
CA LEU A 367 0.72 -25.37 1.17
C LEU A 367 1.96 -24.49 1.34
N VAL A 368 1.85 -23.21 0.96
CA VAL A 368 2.91 -22.20 1.16
C VAL A 368 2.48 -21.25 2.27
N LEU A 369 3.40 -20.97 3.19
CA LEU A 369 3.22 -20.19 4.40
C LEU A 369 4.35 -19.18 4.56
N PRO A 370 4.12 -18.05 5.26
CA PRO A 370 5.20 -17.17 5.72
C PRO A 370 6.33 -17.91 6.44
N LEU A 371 7.58 -17.43 6.31
CA LEU A 371 8.73 -18.02 7.00
C LEU A 371 8.56 -18.05 8.52
N PHE A 372 8.02 -16.97 9.08
CA PHE A 372 7.79 -16.78 10.51
C PHE A 372 6.31 -16.51 10.78
N VAL A 373 5.82 -17.06 11.90
CA VAL A 373 4.40 -17.01 12.28
C VAL A 373 3.97 -15.66 12.87
N LEU A 374 4.91 -14.85 13.37
CA LEU A 374 4.61 -13.59 14.09
C LEU A 374 5.24 -12.32 13.49
N ARG A 375 6.28 -12.44 12.66
CA ARG A 375 6.94 -11.29 12.01
C ARG A 375 7.69 -11.74 10.77
N HIS A 376 7.38 -11.20 9.60
CA HIS A 376 8.00 -11.59 8.34
C HIS A 376 9.50 -11.31 8.33
N PHE A 377 10.25 -12.17 7.62
CA PHE A 377 11.61 -11.82 7.22
C PHE A 377 11.49 -10.66 6.23
N GLU A 378 12.10 -9.52 6.56
CA GLU A 378 11.94 -8.29 5.78
C GLU A 378 12.51 -8.52 4.36
N GLU A 379 11.63 -8.44 3.36
CA GLU A 379 11.92 -8.63 1.94
C GLU A 379 13.17 -7.88 1.41
N PRO A 380 13.47 -6.63 1.86
CA PRO A 380 14.68 -5.94 1.43
C PRO A 380 15.99 -6.65 1.82
N LEU A 381 15.98 -7.49 2.87
CA LEU A 381 17.18 -8.19 3.33
C LEU A 381 17.52 -9.43 2.49
N SER A 382 16.52 -10.10 1.91
CA SER A 382 16.71 -11.28 1.04
C SER A 382 16.67 -10.96 -0.45
N GLY A 383 16.25 -9.76 -0.86
CA GLY A 383 15.99 -9.43 -2.26
C GLY A 383 14.77 -10.18 -2.83
N GLY A 384 13.88 -10.66 -1.96
CA GLY A 384 12.71 -11.45 -2.30
C GLY A 384 12.10 -12.14 -1.08
N PHE A 385 11.10 -12.99 -1.32
CA PHE A 385 10.35 -13.70 -0.29
C PHE A 385 10.95 -15.07 -0.02
N ILE A 386 11.17 -15.37 1.26
CA ILE A 386 11.47 -16.72 1.75
C ILE A 386 10.22 -17.24 2.46
N LEU A 387 9.75 -18.43 2.07
CA LEU A 387 8.49 -19.01 2.49
C LEU A 387 8.69 -20.48 2.90
N ASN A 388 7.87 -20.94 3.84
CA ASN A 388 7.76 -22.36 4.14
C ASN A 388 6.82 -23.00 3.11
N ARG A 389 7.23 -24.09 2.46
CA ARG A 389 6.34 -24.90 1.63
C ARG A 389 6.30 -26.33 2.12
N LEU A 390 5.09 -26.77 2.49
CA LEU A 390 4.75 -28.13 2.89
C LEU A 390 3.94 -28.76 1.77
N TYR A 391 4.27 -29.97 1.34
CA TYR A 391 3.53 -30.64 0.28
C TYR A 391 3.42 -32.13 0.53
N ALA A 392 2.36 -32.74 0.01
CA ALA A 392 2.19 -34.17 -0.09
C ALA A 392 2.17 -34.56 -1.57
N LYS A 393 2.83 -35.67 -1.93
CA LYS A 393 2.83 -36.16 -3.32
C LYS A 393 1.51 -36.85 -3.70
N SER A 394 0.71 -37.26 -2.70
CA SER A 394 -0.58 -37.92 -2.88
C SER A 394 -1.60 -37.47 -1.82
N PHE A 395 -2.89 -37.67 -2.10
CA PHE A 395 -3.96 -37.43 -1.13
C PHE A 395 -4.02 -38.43 0.04
N VAL A 396 -3.20 -39.49 -0.01
CA VAL A 396 -3.07 -40.46 1.09
C VAL A 396 -1.98 -40.02 2.08
N PHE A 397 -1.22 -38.95 1.75
CA PHE A 397 -0.20 -38.34 2.62
C PHE A 397 0.94 -39.30 3.03
N ASP A 398 1.20 -40.32 2.21
CA ASP A 398 2.28 -41.28 2.43
C ASP A 398 3.67 -40.66 2.24
N ASP A 399 3.79 -39.73 1.28
CA ASP A 399 5.02 -39.01 0.96
C ASP A 399 4.82 -37.51 1.16
N ILE A 400 5.60 -36.93 2.08
CA ILE A 400 5.49 -35.53 2.50
C ILE A 400 6.85 -34.86 2.30
N GLY A 401 6.84 -33.62 1.82
CA GLY A 401 8.00 -32.78 1.69
C GLY A 401 7.85 -31.44 2.39
N TYR A 402 8.98 -30.92 2.84
CA TYR A 402 9.13 -29.57 3.34
C TYR A 402 10.30 -28.91 2.61
N ASN A 403 10.12 -27.68 2.14
CA ASN A 403 11.23 -26.86 1.67
C ASN A 403 11.06 -25.40 2.04
N LEU A 404 12.20 -24.72 2.10
CA LEU A 404 12.27 -23.28 2.02
C LEU A 404 12.16 -22.91 0.55
N LEU A 405 11.17 -22.10 0.22
CA LEU A 405 10.91 -21.55 -1.09
C LEU A 405 11.39 -20.10 -1.12
N TYR A 406 12.19 -19.75 -2.12
CA TYR A 406 12.60 -18.40 -2.44
C TYR A 406 11.97 -17.95 -3.76
N THR A 407 11.41 -16.75 -3.77
CA THR A 407 10.90 -16.08 -4.97
C THR A 407 11.25 -14.58 -4.94
N PRO A 408 11.80 -13.98 -6.01
CA PRO A 408 12.20 -12.57 -6.00
C PRO A 408 11.04 -11.60 -5.78
N SER A 409 9.90 -11.86 -6.39
CA SER A 409 8.68 -11.05 -6.22
C SER A 409 7.52 -11.97 -5.89
N ALA A 410 6.56 -11.47 -5.11
CA ALA A 410 5.27 -12.11 -4.95
C ALA A 410 4.26 -11.61 -5.99
N SER A 411 4.39 -10.36 -6.48
CA SER A 411 3.44 -9.70 -7.37
C SER A 411 3.58 -10.01 -8.86
N ARG A 412 4.80 -10.27 -9.34
CA ARG A 412 5.08 -10.38 -10.78
C ARG A 412 4.25 -11.47 -11.45
N TRP A 413 3.75 -11.16 -12.64
CA TRP A 413 2.99 -12.12 -13.46
C TRP A 413 3.84 -13.33 -13.90
N LEU A 414 5.17 -13.16 -14.01
CA LEU A 414 6.14 -14.20 -14.31
C LEU A 414 7.39 -13.96 -13.48
N ASP A 415 7.84 -14.97 -12.74
CA ASP A 415 9.11 -14.91 -12.01
C ASP A 415 9.78 -16.28 -11.91
N SER A 416 11.07 -16.27 -11.61
CA SER A 416 11.80 -17.48 -11.22
C SER A 416 11.54 -17.82 -9.74
N TYR A 417 11.74 -19.08 -9.38
CA TYR A 417 11.78 -19.48 -7.98
C TYR A 417 12.81 -20.58 -7.75
N PHE A 418 13.25 -20.70 -6.51
CA PHE A 418 14.13 -21.76 -6.04
C PHE A 418 13.61 -22.33 -4.73
N ALA A 419 13.75 -23.63 -4.50
CA ALA A 419 13.41 -24.25 -3.23
C ALA A 419 14.42 -25.31 -2.83
N ALA A 420 14.67 -25.43 -1.53
CA ALA A 420 15.55 -26.46 -0.97
C ALA A 420 15.00 -26.99 0.35
N GLY A 421 15.10 -28.30 0.58
CA GLY A 421 14.56 -28.91 1.78
C GLY A 421 14.71 -30.42 1.86
N ALA A 422 13.71 -31.09 2.43
CA ALA A 422 13.71 -32.53 2.59
C ALA A 422 12.35 -33.16 2.27
N GLU A 423 12.39 -34.37 1.72
CA GLU A 423 11.24 -35.25 1.53
C GLU A 423 11.36 -36.46 2.45
N TRP A 424 10.22 -36.93 2.96
CA TRP A 424 10.07 -38.19 3.66
C TRP A 424 9.27 -39.13 2.77
N ILE A 425 9.96 -40.14 2.23
CA ILE A 425 9.41 -41.10 1.28
C ILE A 425 9.18 -42.42 2.00
N ARG A 426 8.02 -43.03 1.78
CA ARG A 426 7.71 -44.36 2.28
C ARG A 426 8.23 -45.42 1.30
N GLU A 427 9.28 -46.13 1.70
CA GLU A 427 9.76 -47.31 0.99
C GLU A 427 9.06 -48.55 1.58
N VAL A 428 8.38 -49.34 0.74
CA VAL A 428 7.81 -50.64 1.12
C VAL A 428 8.79 -51.72 0.67
N ALA A 429 9.31 -52.49 1.62
CA ALA A 429 10.19 -53.61 1.35
C ALA A 429 9.39 -54.83 0.85
N GLU A 430 10.08 -55.79 0.21
CA GLU A 430 9.46 -57.00 -0.34
C GLU A 430 8.75 -57.85 0.72
N ASP A 431 9.12 -57.72 2.00
CA ASP A 431 8.49 -58.39 3.14
C ASP A 431 7.22 -57.69 3.67
N GLY A 432 6.79 -56.62 3.00
CA GLY A 432 5.64 -55.81 3.38
C GLY A 432 5.91 -54.82 4.53
N SER A 433 7.13 -54.79 5.08
CA SER A 433 7.52 -53.77 6.04
C SER A 433 7.68 -52.41 5.33
N SER A 434 7.32 -51.32 6.01
CA SER A 434 7.49 -49.97 5.45
C SER A 434 8.47 -49.15 6.27
N LYS A 435 9.44 -48.55 5.60
CA LYS A 435 10.44 -47.65 6.19
C LYS A 435 10.28 -46.25 5.60
N ARG A 436 10.36 -45.21 6.45
CA ARG A 436 10.45 -43.83 5.97
C ARG A 436 11.91 -43.43 5.79
N ARG A 437 12.26 -42.95 4.62
CA ARG A 437 13.58 -42.42 4.30
C ARG A 437 13.49 -40.91 4.10
N ARG A 438 14.43 -40.18 4.70
CA ARG A 438 14.58 -38.74 4.47
C ARG A 438 15.58 -38.51 3.35
N GLN A 439 15.22 -37.69 2.37
CA GLN A 439 16.09 -37.30 1.26
C GLN A 439 16.13 -35.77 1.13
N PHE A 440 17.29 -35.22 0.79
CA PHE A 440 17.41 -33.81 0.48
C PHE A 440 16.83 -33.53 -0.91
N VAL A 441 16.19 -32.39 -1.09
CA VAL A 441 15.53 -32.03 -2.34
C VAL A 441 15.80 -30.57 -2.70
N THR A 442 16.01 -30.32 -3.99
CA THR A 442 16.06 -28.98 -4.56
C THR A 442 15.09 -28.86 -5.72
N GLU A 443 14.50 -27.69 -5.92
CA GLU A 443 13.60 -27.39 -7.03
C GLU A 443 13.93 -26.01 -7.58
N ALA A 444 14.00 -25.86 -8.89
CA ALA A 444 14.12 -24.56 -9.55
C ALA A 444 13.10 -24.48 -10.67
N GLY A 445 12.52 -23.31 -10.89
CA GLY A 445 11.44 -23.19 -11.84
C GLY A 445 10.99 -21.78 -12.13
N VAL A 446 9.89 -21.70 -12.86
CA VAL A 446 9.17 -20.46 -13.18
C VAL A 446 7.76 -20.51 -12.61
N LYS A 447 7.27 -19.37 -12.15
CA LYS A 447 5.91 -19.19 -11.69
C LYS A 447 5.19 -18.17 -12.55
N PHE A 448 3.92 -18.41 -12.81
CA PHE A 448 3.00 -17.49 -13.46
C PHE A 448 1.91 -17.11 -12.48
N ARG A 449 1.45 -15.86 -12.55
CA ARG A 449 0.40 -15.32 -11.70
C ARG A 449 -0.66 -14.59 -12.52
N PHE A 450 -1.92 -14.80 -12.14
CA PHE A 450 -3.08 -14.24 -12.80
C PHE A 450 -4.08 -13.69 -11.78
N ASN A 451 -4.66 -12.52 -12.08
CA ASN A 451 -5.80 -11.99 -11.34
C ASN A 451 -7.10 -12.48 -12.01
N ILE A 452 -7.91 -13.23 -11.27
CA ILE A 452 -9.14 -13.84 -11.80
C ILE A 452 -10.39 -13.00 -11.52
N ARG A 453 -10.29 -11.88 -10.78
CA ARG A 453 -11.43 -11.03 -10.33
C ARG A 453 -12.34 -10.61 -11.48
N PHE A 454 -11.74 -10.26 -12.62
CA PHE A 454 -12.46 -9.79 -13.81
C PHE A 454 -12.61 -10.88 -14.89
N SER A 455 -12.25 -12.12 -14.59
CA SER A 455 -12.31 -13.24 -15.53
C SER A 455 -13.60 -14.04 -15.41
N LYS A 456 -13.86 -14.94 -16.38
CA LYS A 456 -14.94 -15.94 -16.29
C LYS A 456 -14.74 -16.92 -15.11
N LEU A 457 -13.55 -16.98 -14.54
CA LEU A 457 -13.21 -17.83 -13.39
C LEU A 457 -13.47 -17.15 -12.04
N ARG A 458 -14.11 -15.97 -11.99
CA ARG A 458 -14.39 -15.25 -10.74
C ARG A 458 -15.12 -16.06 -9.66
N PHE A 459 -15.80 -17.16 -10.00
CA PHE A 459 -16.43 -18.03 -8.98
C PHE A 459 -15.40 -18.69 -8.04
N LEU A 460 -14.15 -18.82 -8.51
CA LEU A 460 -13.04 -19.34 -7.72
C LEU A 460 -12.58 -18.36 -6.62
N THR A 461 -12.97 -17.08 -6.68
CA THR A 461 -12.67 -16.11 -5.61
C THR A 461 -13.37 -16.44 -4.30
N ALA A 462 -14.35 -17.36 -4.31
CA ALA A 462 -14.95 -17.94 -3.12
C ALA A 462 -13.93 -18.60 -2.17
N LEU A 463 -12.72 -18.93 -2.65
CA LEU A 463 -11.62 -19.39 -1.80
C LEU A 463 -10.90 -18.26 -1.04
N GLY A 464 -11.44 -17.03 -1.05
CA GLY A 464 -10.92 -15.90 -0.29
C GLY A 464 -9.75 -15.18 -0.95
N THR A 465 -9.51 -15.39 -2.25
CA THR A 465 -8.46 -14.69 -2.99
C THR A 465 -8.81 -14.48 -4.47
N ASP A 466 -8.40 -13.33 -5.00
CA ASP A 466 -8.53 -12.98 -6.41
C ASP A 466 -7.36 -13.49 -7.26
N PHE A 467 -6.36 -14.13 -6.66
CA PHE A 467 -5.11 -14.48 -7.31
C PHE A 467 -4.87 -15.97 -7.38
N TYR A 468 -4.53 -16.41 -8.60
CA TYR A 468 -4.18 -17.79 -8.91
C TYR A 468 -2.84 -17.82 -9.63
N GLY A 469 -2.18 -18.96 -9.57
CA GLY A 469 -0.89 -19.13 -10.21
C GLY A 469 -0.64 -20.55 -10.67
N VAL A 470 0.39 -20.66 -11.51
CA VAL A 470 0.92 -21.93 -12.00
C VAL A 470 2.43 -21.94 -11.82
N ARG A 471 2.99 -23.00 -11.24
CA ARG A 471 4.45 -23.22 -11.17
C ARG A 471 4.86 -24.39 -12.04
N PHE A 472 5.98 -24.22 -12.73
CA PHE A 472 6.67 -25.28 -13.44
C PHE A 472 8.08 -25.36 -12.89
N GLY A 473 8.43 -26.52 -12.33
CA GLY A 473 9.72 -26.75 -11.67
C GLY A 473 10.41 -28.00 -12.16
N VAL A 474 11.73 -27.98 -12.10
CA VAL A 474 12.59 -29.15 -12.16
C VAL A 474 13.09 -29.44 -10.75
N GLN A 475 12.72 -30.61 -10.23
CA GLN A 475 13.09 -31.07 -8.90
C GLN A 475 14.21 -32.10 -9.01
N ASN A 476 15.23 -32.01 -8.15
CA ASN A 476 16.24 -33.05 -7.98
C ASN A 476 16.16 -33.64 -6.56
N VAL A 477 16.14 -34.97 -6.48
CA VAL A 477 16.12 -35.69 -5.20
C VAL A 477 17.50 -36.30 -4.91
N GLY A 478 18.17 -35.76 -3.90
CA GLY A 478 19.56 -36.04 -3.52
C GLY A 478 20.41 -34.77 -3.48
N ALA A 479 21.38 -34.71 -2.56
CA ALA A 479 22.25 -33.54 -2.40
C ALA A 479 23.40 -33.46 -3.42
N TRP A 480 23.91 -34.62 -3.86
CA TRP A 480 25.15 -34.70 -4.65
C TRP A 480 25.00 -35.51 -5.93
N ASP A 481 23.84 -36.12 -6.15
CA ASP A 481 23.55 -36.94 -7.33
C ASP A 481 22.38 -36.32 -8.10
N ILE A 482 22.62 -35.89 -9.35
CA ILE A 482 21.63 -35.23 -10.22
C ILE A 482 20.82 -36.28 -11.01
N ARG A 483 20.90 -37.56 -10.65
CA ARG A 483 20.28 -38.65 -11.41
C ARG A 483 18.77 -38.76 -11.23
N ASN A 484 18.19 -38.13 -10.21
CA ASN A 484 16.76 -38.23 -9.88
C ASN A 484 16.05 -36.90 -10.14
N MET A 485 16.01 -36.51 -11.42
CA MET A 485 15.26 -35.32 -11.85
C MET A 485 13.80 -35.66 -12.14
N GLY A 486 12.89 -34.82 -11.64
CA GLY A 486 11.46 -34.88 -11.91
C GLY A 486 10.90 -33.52 -12.27
N TYR A 487 9.75 -33.51 -12.94
CA TYR A 487 9.02 -32.28 -13.25
C TYR A 487 7.90 -32.07 -12.24
N VAL A 488 7.71 -30.82 -11.85
CA VAL A 488 6.69 -30.39 -10.91
C VAL A 488 5.80 -29.38 -11.60
N VAL A 489 4.49 -29.61 -11.54
CA VAL A 489 3.48 -28.62 -11.91
C VAL A 489 2.61 -28.35 -10.71
N GLU A 490 2.44 -27.08 -10.35
CA GLU A 490 1.49 -26.70 -9.30
C GLU A 490 0.49 -25.67 -9.82
N VAL A 491 -0.78 -25.83 -9.45
CA VAL A 491 -1.86 -24.91 -9.80
C VAL A 491 -2.69 -24.62 -8.56
N GLY A 492 -2.88 -23.35 -8.22
CA GLY A 492 -3.49 -23.03 -6.94
C GLY A 492 -3.86 -21.57 -6.71
N ALA A 493 -4.46 -21.34 -5.54
CA ALA A 493 -4.93 -20.06 -5.07
C ALA A 493 -3.92 -19.47 -4.06
N GLY A 494 -3.83 -18.15 -4.03
CA GLY A 494 -3.11 -17.42 -2.98
C GLY A 494 -1.86 -16.73 -3.47
N VAL A 495 -1.02 -16.34 -2.52
CA VAL A 495 0.21 -15.60 -2.77
C VAL A 495 1.35 -16.58 -2.92
N TRP A 496 2.00 -16.48 -4.06
CA TRP A 496 3.07 -17.37 -4.50
C TRP A 496 4.42 -16.76 -4.27
#